data_AF-A0A1C5QBJ0-F1
#
_entry.id   AF-A0A1C5QBJ0-F1
#
_cell.length_a   1.000
_cell.length_b   1.000
_cell.length_c   1.000
_cell.angle_alpha   90.00
_cell.angle_beta   90.00
_cell.angle_gamma   90.00
#
_symmetry.space_group_name_H-M   'P 1'
#
loop_
_entity.id
_entity.type
_entity.pdbx_description
1 polymer ?
#
loop_
_entity_poly.entity_id
_entity_poly.type
_entity_poly.pdbx_seq_one_letter_code
_entity_poly.pdbx_strand_id
1 'polypeptide(L)'
;MKVILVLGLSFLLMAVETWLKGIVSVSGLLAVVSMACMLKAKCVPEVSKRLSEKFGKLWLAAEVVLFVLVGAAVDIRYTASAGASALLMIGIALLFRAAGVFLCMPGTQLNKKERLFCVIAYLPKATVQAAIGSVPLSLGLPCGQLVLSVAVLAILVTAPIGAIGMDKTYRRLLVHEGGAAGENSGA
;
A
#
# COMPACT_ATOMS: atom_id res chain seq x y z
N MET A 1 4.97 -24.70 -11.64
CA MET A 1 5.16 -24.18 -13.01
C MET A 1 4.51 -22.81 -13.24
N LYS A 2 3.17 -22.65 -13.19
CA LYS A 2 2.51 -21.35 -13.50
C LYS A 2 3.05 -20.13 -12.73
N VAL A 3 3.32 -20.26 -11.43
CA VAL A 3 3.92 -19.17 -10.62
C VAL A 3 5.31 -18.78 -11.12
N ILE A 4 6.14 -19.76 -11.47
CA ILE A 4 7.51 -19.53 -11.98
C ILE A 4 7.45 -18.80 -13.32
N LEU A 5 6.51 -19.18 -14.21
CA LEU A 5 6.32 -18.49 -15.48
C LEU A 5 5.90 -17.03 -15.29
N VAL A 6 4.92 -16.78 -14.41
CA VAL A 6 4.46 -15.40 -14.12
C VAL A 6 5.58 -14.58 -13.47
N LEU A 7 6.31 -15.15 -12.52
CA LEU A 7 7.44 -14.47 -11.88
C LEU A 7 8.59 -14.20 -12.86
N GLY A 8 8.93 -15.17 -13.71
CA GLY A 8 9.93 -15.02 -14.76
C GLY A 8 9.55 -13.93 -15.77
N LEU A 9 8.27 -13.89 -16.18
CA LEU A 9 7.76 -12.83 -17.04
C LEU A 9 7.78 -11.46 -16.34
N SER A 10 7.47 -11.39 -15.04
CA SER A 10 7.60 -10.15 -14.27
C SER A 10 9.05 -9.64 -14.26
N PHE A 11 10.03 -10.51 -14.04
CA PHE A 11 11.44 -10.12 -14.11
C PHE A 11 11.87 -9.71 -15.53
N LEU A 12 11.33 -10.37 -16.56
CA LEU A 12 11.57 -9.96 -17.95
C LEU A 12 11.04 -8.54 -18.21
N LEU A 13 9.82 -8.21 -17.75
CA LEU A 13 9.26 -6.85 -17.88
C LEU A 13 10.11 -5.80 -17.17
N MET A 14 10.66 -6.13 -15.99
CA MET A 14 11.62 -5.26 -15.29
C MET A 14 12.96 -5.12 -16.02
N ALA A 15 13.45 -6.19 -16.66
CA ALA A 15 14.66 -6.15 -17.47
C ALA A 15 14.48 -5.29 -18.73
N VAL A 16 13.31 -5.37 -19.36
CA VAL A 16 12.94 -4.53 -20.51
C VAL A 16 12.97 -3.04 -20.14
N GLU A 17 12.45 -2.65 -18.97
CA GLU A 17 12.59 -1.27 -18.49
C GLU A 17 14.07 -0.84 -18.48
N THR A 18 14.96 -1.70 -17.99
CA THR A 18 16.40 -1.38 -17.89
C THR A 18 17.07 -1.27 -19.26
N TRP A 19 16.69 -2.10 -20.23
CA TRP A 19 17.21 -2.04 -21.60
C TRP A 19 16.70 -0.82 -22.38
N LEU A 20 15.49 -0.36 -22.08
CA LEU A 20 14.88 0.81 -22.74
C LEU A 20 15.25 2.14 -22.06
N LYS A 21 15.99 2.12 -20.94
CA LYS A 21 16.48 3.34 -20.29
C LYS A 21 17.30 4.18 -21.29
N GLY A 22 16.80 5.37 -21.60
CA GLY A 22 17.43 6.34 -22.51
C GLY A 22 16.75 6.50 -23.88
N ILE A 23 15.85 5.58 -24.25
CA ILE A 23 15.07 5.69 -25.50
C ILE A 23 13.62 6.07 -25.19
N VAL A 24 12.97 5.34 -24.26
CA VAL A 24 11.58 5.55 -23.88
C VAL A 24 11.41 5.37 -22.37
N SER A 25 10.69 6.28 -21.72
CA SER A 25 10.31 6.15 -20.30
C SER A 25 9.18 5.12 -20.15
N VAL A 26 9.54 3.89 -19.79
CA VAL A 26 8.59 2.80 -19.47
C VAL A 26 8.79 2.39 -18.01
N SER A 27 7.69 2.15 -17.28
CA SER A 27 7.75 1.63 -15.90
C SER A 27 7.46 0.13 -15.88
N GLY A 28 8.45 -0.67 -15.51
CA GLY A 28 8.35 -2.13 -15.37
C GLY A 28 7.38 -2.53 -14.27
N LEU A 29 7.35 -1.79 -13.15
CA LEU A 29 6.37 -2.04 -12.08
C LEU A 29 4.92 -1.88 -12.57
N LEU A 30 4.62 -0.83 -13.35
CA LEU A 30 3.31 -0.65 -13.96
C LEU A 30 3.00 -1.77 -14.98
N ALA A 31 3.99 -2.21 -15.74
CA ALA A 31 3.81 -3.34 -16.67
C ALA A 31 3.46 -4.64 -15.93
N VAL A 32 4.13 -4.93 -14.81
CA VAL A 32 3.84 -6.11 -13.97
C VAL A 32 2.44 -6.02 -13.36
N VAL A 33 2.03 -4.85 -12.85
CA VAL A 33 0.67 -4.65 -12.29
C VAL A 33 -0.40 -4.82 -13.38
N SER A 34 -0.19 -4.24 -14.56
CA SER A 34 -1.10 -4.39 -15.71
C SER A 34 -1.22 -5.84 -16.15
N MET A 35 -0.09 -6.57 -16.23
CA MET A 35 -0.10 -8.00 -16.53
C MET A 35 -0.89 -8.79 -15.48
N ALA A 36 -0.67 -8.54 -14.18
CA ALA A 36 -1.40 -9.20 -13.10
C ALA A 36 -2.91 -8.92 -13.17
N CYS A 37 -3.30 -7.68 -13.50
CA CYS A 37 -4.69 -7.30 -13.72
C CYS A 37 -5.30 -8.05 -14.92
N MET A 38 -4.59 -8.12 -16.05
CA MET A 38 -5.03 -8.86 -17.24
C MET A 38 -5.16 -10.36 -16.96
N LEU A 39 -4.22 -10.95 -16.22
CA LEU A 39 -4.32 -12.34 -15.77
C LEU A 39 -5.57 -12.56 -14.91
N LYS A 40 -5.84 -11.65 -13.96
CA LYS A 40 -7.05 -11.73 -13.12
C LYS A 40 -8.34 -11.62 -13.94
N ALA A 41 -8.36 -10.76 -14.96
CA ALA A 41 -9.54 -10.50 -15.78
C ALA A 41 -9.81 -11.60 -16.82
N LYS A 42 -8.78 -12.20 -17.42
CA LYS A 42 -8.92 -13.16 -18.53
C LYS A 42 -8.75 -14.62 -18.14
N CYS A 43 -8.10 -14.95 -17.02
CA CYS A 43 -7.91 -16.34 -16.62
C CYS A 43 -9.14 -16.92 -15.92
N VAL A 44 -9.25 -18.25 -15.96
CA VAL A 44 -10.25 -19.01 -15.18
C VAL A 44 -10.15 -18.64 -13.69
N PRO A 45 -11.27 -18.34 -13.00
CA PRO A 45 -11.27 -17.88 -11.60
C PRO A 45 -10.48 -18.78 -10.65
N GLU A 46 -10.59 -20.09 -10.83
CA GLU A 46 -9.86 -21.11 -10.06
C GLU A 46 -8.33 -20.96 -10.19
N VAL A 47 -7.83 -20.67 -11.39
CA VAL A 47 -6.39 -20.48 -11.63
C VAL A 47 -5.91 -19.17 -11.02
N SER A 48 -6.67 -18.10 -11.18
CA SER A 48 -6.36 -16.78 -10.61
C SER A 48 -6.30 -16.84 -9.08
N LYS A 49 -7.28 -17.51 -8.45
CA LYS A 49 -7.32 -17.74 -7.00
C LYS A 49 -6.09 -18.53 -6.52
N ARG A 50 -5.79 -19.66 -7.16
CA ARG A 50 -4.60 -20.47 -6.82
C ARG A 50 -3.29 -19.72 -7.00
N LEU A 51 -3.19 -18.84 -8.00
CA LEU A 51 -2.04 -17.95 -8.17
C LEU A 51 -1.94 -16.96 -7.00
N SER A 52 -3.04 -16.29 -6.66
CA SER A 52 -3.10 -15.32 -5.56
C SER A 52 -2.69 -15.94 -4.23
N GLU A 53 -3.16 -17.16 -3.92
CA GLU A 53 -2.79 -17.87 -2.70
C GLU A 53 -1.28 -18.19 -2.64
N LYS A 54 -0.70 -18.61 -3.77
CA LYS A 54 0.74 -18.91 -3.84
C LYS A 54 1.60 -17.66 -3.74
N PHE A 55 1.22 -16.58 -4.42
CA PHE A 55 1.89 -15.28 -4.28
C PHE A 55 1.72 -14.71 -2.88
N GLY A 56 0.59 -14.94 -2.20
CA GLY A 56 0.39 -14.57 -0.80
C GLY A 56 1.36 -15.29 0.15
N LYS A 57 1.60 -16.59 -0.07
CA LYS A 57 2.61 -17.35 0.70
C LYS A 57 4.04 -16.83 0.44
N LEU A 58 4.36 -16.50 -0.81
CA LEU A 58 5.66 -15.91 -1.15
C LEU A 58 5.82 -14.52 -0.54
N TRP A 59 4.74 -13.72 -0.55
CA TRP A 59 4.71 -12.39 0.04
C TRP A 59 5.03 -12.41 1.53
N LEU A 60 4.56 -13.40 2.29
CA LEU A 60 4.86 -13.50 3.73
C LEU A 60 6.38 -13.49 4.02
N ALA A 61 7.17 -14.22 3.23
CA ALA A 61 8.62 -14.22 3.36
C ALA A 61 9.23 -12.88 2.91
N ALA A 62 8.75 -12.34 1.78
CA ALA A 62 9.23 -11.06 1.25
C ALA A 62 8.91 -9.88 2.17
N GLU A 63 7.76 -9.89 2.85
CA GLU A 63 7.31 -8.88 3.78
C GLU A 63 8.24 -8.79 4.99
N VAL A 64 8.60 -9.93 5.59
CA VAL A 64 9.55 -9.99 6.70
C VAL A 64 10.90 -9.44 6.27
N VAL A 65 11.42 -9.87 5.12
CA VAL A 65 12.70 -9.37 4.58
C VAL A 65 12.62 -7.86 4.34
N LEU A 66 11.54 -7.37 3.73
CA LEU A 66 11.35 -5.94 3.43
C LEU A 66 11.36 -5.10 4.70
N PHE A 67 10.57 -5.45 5.71
CA PHE A 67 10.49 -4.66 6.93
C PHE A 67 11.73 -4.77 7.81
N VAL A 68 12.40 -5.93 7.84
CA VAL A 68 13.68 -6.09 8.56
C VAL A 68 14.78 -5.24 7.89
N LEU A 69 14.91 -5.28 6.57
CA LEU A 69 15.91 -4.50 5.85
C LEU A 69 15.64 -3.00 5.92
N VAL A 70 14.38 -2.59 5.81
CA VAL A 70 13.98 -1.18 5.96
C VAL A 70 14.28 -0.70 7.38
N GLY A 71 13.99 -1.50 8.40
CA GLY A 71 14.36 -1.19 9.78
C GLY A 71 15.88 -1.10 9.98
N ALA A 72 16.65 -2.00 9.36
CA ALA A 72 18.11 -1.99 9.43
C ALA A 72 18.76 -0.79 8.73
N ALA A 73 18.11 -0.24 7.70
CA ALA A 73 18.62 0.90 6.93
C ALA A 73 18.31 2.26 7.58
N VAL A 74 17.48 2.31 8.63
CA VAL A 74 17.10 3.56 9.31
C VAL A 74 18.15 3.98 10.32
N ASP A 75 18.58 5.24 10.22
CA ASP A 75 19.35 5.88 11.29
C ASP A 75 18.41 6.56 12.30
N ILE A 76 18.39 6.00 13.52
CA ILE A 76 17.55 6.49 14.62
C ILE A 76 18.01 7.87 15.13
N ARG A 77 19.30 8.20 15.03
CA ARG A 77 19.85 9.48 15.50
C ARG A 77 19.31 10.63 14.68
N TYR A 78 19.27 10.44 13.36
CA TYR A 78 18.71 11.41 12.42
C TYR A 78 17.18 11.56 12.59
N THR A 79 16.51 10.44 12.86
CA THR A 79 15.06 10.39 13.13
C THR A 79 14.70 11.16 14.41
N ALA A 80 15.54 11.12 15.45
CA ALA A 80 15.30 11.83 16.70
C ALA A 80 15.45 13.36 16.55
N SER A 81 16.46 13.83 15.81
CA SER A 81 16.68 15.27 15.60
C SER A 81 15.66 15.90 14.65
N ALA A 82 15.22 15.17 13.63
CA ALA A 82 14.25 15.65 12.64
C ALA A 82 12.79 15.24 12.97
N GLY A 83 12.57 14.45 14.02
CA GLY A 83 11.30 13.76 14.25
C GLY A 83 10.11 14.69 14.42
N ALA A 84 10.26 15.80 15.15
CA ALA A 84 9.16 16.73 15.40
C ALA A 84 8.69 17.46 14.13
N SER A 85 9.64 17.98 13.33
CA SER A 85 9.31 18.64 12.05
C SER A 85 8.77 17.64 11.02
N ALA A 86 9.31 16.41 11.01
CA ALA A 86 8.80 15.33 10.18
C ALA A 86 7.35 14.93 10.56
N LEU A 87 7.02 14.83 11.86
CA LEU A 87 5.65 14.55 12.31
C LEU A 87 4.66 15.62 11.85
N LEU A 88 5.04 16.90 11.97
CA LEU A 88 4.22 18.02 11.52
C LEU A 88 3.98 17.92 10.00
N MET A 89 5.05 17.67 9.23
CA MET A 89 4.96 17.52 7.78
C MET A 89 4.07 16.34 7.36
N ILE A 90 4.20 15.19 8.03
CA ILE A 90 3.34 14.02 7.83
C ILE A 90 1.87 14.37 8.14
N GLY A 91 1.61 15.05 9.26
CA GLY A 91 0.27 15.48 9.66
C GLY A 91 -0.39 16.37 8.59
N ILE A 92 0.33 17.37 8.10
CA ILE A 92 -0.14 18.25 7.03
C ILE A 92 -0.42 17.44 5.75
N ALA A 93 0.49 16.55 5.35
CA ALA A 93 0.32 15.71 4.17
C ALA A 93 -0.93 14.81 4.27
N LEU A 94 -1.21 14.26 5.45
CA LEU A 94 -2.40 13.45 5.71
C LEU A 94 -3.69 14.29 5.63
N LEU A 95 -3.67 15.53 6.11
CA LEU A 95 -4.82 16.45 5.99
C LEU A 95 -5.12 16.76 4.53
N PHE A 96 -4.10 17.10 3.72
CA PHE A 96 -4.28 17.31 2.28
C PHE A 96 -4.84 16.07 1.58
N ARG A 97 -4.34 14.87 1.95
CA ARG A 97 -4.85 13.61 1.41
C ARG A 97 -6.31 13.37 1.80
N ALA A 98 -6.66 13.60 3.07
CA ALA A 98 -8.03 13.44 3.56
C ALA A 98 -8.99 14.40 2.87
N ALA A 99 -8.58 15.66 2.68
CA ALA A 99 -9.34 16.65 1.92
C ALA A 99 -9.50 16.23 0.45
N GLY A 100 -8.43 15.76 -0.19
CA GLY A 100 -8.49 15.25 -1.58
C GLY A 100 -9.46 14.08 -1.74
N VAL A 101 -9.40 13.09 -0.84
CA VAL A 101 -10.36 11.96 -0.84
C VAL A 101 -11.79 12.48 -0.63
N PHE A 102 -11.99 13.43 0.28
CA PHE A 102 -13.30 14.04 0.49
C PHE A 102 -13.84 14.78 -0.74
N LEU A 103 -12.98 15.49 -1.47
CA LEU A 103 -13.32 16.21 -2.70
C LEU A 103 -13.60 15.27 -3.89
N CYS A 104 -13.05 14.06 -3.90
CA CYS A 104 -13.31 13.06 -4.94
C CYS A 104 -14.60 12.26 -4.73
N MET A 105 -15.23 12.37 -3.55
CA MET A 105 -16.44 11.62 -3.20
C MET A 105 -17.81 12.26 -3.57
N PRO A 106 -17.97 13.57 -3.87
CA PRO A 106 -19.23 14.11 -4.37
C PRO A 106 -19.61 13.42 -5.69
N GLY A 107 -20.82 12.86 -5.75
CA GLY A 107 -21.30 12.08 -6.92
C GLY A 107 -21.17 10.56 -6.78
N THR A 108 -20.53 10.05 -5.72
CA THR A 108 -20.56 8.62 -5.39
C THR A 108 -21.84 8.24 -4.64
N GLN A 109 -22.29 6.98 -4.79
CA GLN A 109 -23.43 6.42 -4.04
C GLN A 109 -23.12 6.12 -2.56
N LEU A 110 -22.05 6.69 -2.00
CA LEU A 110 -21.60 6.45 -0.63
C LEU A 110 -22.31 7.36 0.37
N ASN A 111 -22.80 6.79 1.47
CA ASN A 111 -23.35 7.53 2.60
C ASN A 111 -22.29 8.37 3.31
N LYS A 112 -22.71 9.40 4.06
CA LYS A 112 -21.78 10.24 4.85
C LYS A 112 -20.88 9.41 5.80
N LYS A 113 -21.41 8.30 6.32
CA LYS A 113 -20.65 7.36 7.16
C LYS A 113 -19.59 6.60 6.36
N GLU A 114 -19.95 6.07 5.20
CA GLU A 114 -19.05 5.32 4.31
C GLU A 114 -17.98 6.24 3.71
N ARG A 115 -18.31 7.51 3.46
CA ARG A 115 -17.35 8.54 3.05
C ARG A 115 -16.27 8.76 4.12
N LEU A 116 -16.66 8.87 5.39
CA LEU A 116 -15.71 8.98 6.49
C LEU A 116 -14.86 7.70 6.63
N PHE A 117 -15.47 6.52 6.49
CA PHE A 117 -14.72 5.27 6.47
C PHE A 117 -13.73 5.22 5.29
N CYS A 118 -14.11 5.69 4.11
CA CYS A 118 -13.24 5.76 2.93
C CYS A 118 -12.01 6.63 3.20
N VAL A 119 -12.18 7.80 3.83
CA VAL A 119 -11.06 8.68 4.22
C VAL A 119 -10.09 7.97 5.18
N ILE A 120 -10.62 7.29 6.19
CA ILE A 120 -9.80 6.51 7.15
C ILE A 120 -9.11 5.34 6.41
N ALA A 121 -9.82 4.68 5.50
CA ALA A 121 -9.31 3.53 4.79
C ALA A 121 -8.20 3.86 3.80
N TYR A 122 -8.23 5.07 3.25
CA TYR A 122 -7.24 5.61 2.32
C TYR A 122 -5.97 6.16 2.99
N LEU A 123 -5.87 6.09 4.32
CA LEU A 123 -4.62 6.41 5.03
C LEU A 123 -3.46 5.60 4.40
N PRO A 124 -2.30 6.25 4.20
CA PRO A 124 -1.18 5.65 3.48
C PRO A 124 -0.70 4.37 4.17
N LYS A 125 -0.54 3.32 3.36
CA LYS A 125 -0.13 1.98 3.81
C LYS A 125 1.38 1.81 3.73
N ALA A 126 1.90 0.96 4.61
CA ALA A 126 3.31 0.84 4.93
C ALA A 126 4.21 0.39 3.77
N THR A 127 3.76 -0.59 2.99
CA THR A 127 4.65 -1.40 2.14
C THR A 127 5.23 -0.64 0.95
N VAL A 128 4.39 0.14 0.25
CA VAL A 128 4.85 0.98 -0.88
C VAL A 128 5.73 2.13 -0.39
N GLN A 129 5.43 2.68 0.79
CA GLN A 129 6.24 3.75 1.39
C GLN A 129 7.64 3.23 1.76
N ALA A 130 7.74 2.03 2.30
CA ALA A 130 9.00 1.39 2.64
C ALA A 130 9.86 1.12 1.39
N ALA A 131 9.24 0.61 0.32
CA ALA A 131 9.94 0.36 -0.94
C ALA A 131 10.45 1.66 -1.60
N ILE A 132 9.57 2.65 -1.78
CA ILE A 132 9.91 3.91 -2.47
C ILE A 132 10.81 4.81 -1.62
N GLY A 133 10.66 4.79 -0.30
CA GLY A 133 11.46 5.62 0.61
C GLY A 133 12.97 5.35 0.53
N SER A 134 13.37 4.15 0.11
CA SER A 134 14.77 3.76 -0.09
C SER A 134 15.36 4.18 -1.45
N VAL A 135 14.54 4.67 -2.39
CA VAL A 135 14.99 5.01 -3.75
C VAL A 135 16.01 6.16 -3.76
N PRO A 136 15.77 7.31 -3.08
CA PRO A 136 16.75 8.39 -3.07
C PRO A 136 18.10 7.98 -2.45
N LEU A 137 18.07 7.11 -1.43
CA LEU A 137 19.26 6.55 -0.81
C LEU A 137 20.04 5.66 -1.79
N SER A 138 19.33 4.82 -2.55
CA SER A 138 19.93 3.92 -3.55
C SER A 138 20.53 4.68 -4.74
N LEU A 139 20.03 5.89 -5.03
CA LEU A 139 20.57 6.79 -6.05
C LEU A 139 21.74 7.65 -5.55
N GLY A 140 22.14 7.51 -4.29
CA GLY A 140 23.25 8.28 -3.70
C GLY A 140 22.94 9.75 -3.44
N LEU A 141 21.65 10.13 -3.33
CA LEU A 141 21.27 11.50 -3.04
C LEU A 141 21.61 11.88 -1.58
N PRO A 142 22.12 13.09 -1.31
CA PRO A 142 22.46 13.52 0.06
C PRO A 142 21.27 13.50 1.04
N CYS A 143 20.05 13.68 0.53
CA CYS A 143 18.81 13.62 1.31
C CYS A 143 18.27 12.18 1.50
N GLY A 144 18.96 11.16 1.00
CA GLY A 144 18.48 9.78 0.97
C GLY A 144 18.16 9.21 2.35
N GLN A 145 19.05 9.41 3.32
CA GLN A 145 18.82 8.98 4.71
C GLN A 145 17.66 9.74 5.35
N LEU A 146 17.54 11.05 5.11
CA LEU A 146 16.41 11.84 5.61
C LEU A 146 15.10 11.30 5.07
N VAL A 147 14.99 11.08 3.76
CA VAL A 147 13.76 10.59 3.14
C VAL A 147 13.40 9.20 3.65
N LEU A 148 14.37 8.29 3.78
CA LEU A 148 14.15 6.96 4.33
C LEU A 148 13.67 7.02 5.79
N SER A 149 14.35 7.79 6.64
CA SER A 149 13.99 7.95 8.05
C SER A 149 12.59 8.57 8.23
N VAL A 150 12.25 9.59 7.45
CA VAL A 150 10.90 10.19 7.46
C VAL A 150 9.85 9.22 6.94
N ALA A 151 10.15 8.43 5.89
CA ALA A 151 9.25 7.41 5.39
C ALA A 151 8.95 6.34 6.45
N VAL A 152 9.97 5.87 7.19
CA VAL A 152 9.76 4.90 8.27
C VAL A 152 9.01 5.49 9.45
N LEU A 153 9.31 6.74 9.83
CA LEU A 153 8.56 7.45 10.87
C LEU A 153 7.09 7.61 10.47
N ALA A 154 6.81 7.92 9.20
CA ALA A 154 5.45 7.95 8.67
C ALA A 154 4.78 6.58 8.81
N ILE A 155 5.45 5.48 8.43
CA ILE A 155 4.91 4.11 8.56
C ILE A 155 4.56 3.78 10.02
N LEU A 156 5.48 4.06 10.95
CA LEU A 156 5.31 3.77 12.37
C LEU A 156 4.11 4.52 12.98
N VAL A 157 3.80 5.71 12.48
CA VAL A 157 2.66 6.52 12.94
C VAL A 157 1.37 6.16 12.19
N THR A 158 1.40 6.07 10.86
CA THR A 158 0.19 5.90 10.04
C THR A 158 -0.36 4.49 10.04
N ALA A 159 0.48 3.46 10.15
CA ALA A 159 0.04 2.07 10.19
C ALA A 159 -0.86 1.77 11.41
N PRO A 160 -0.48 2.07 12.67
CA PRO A 160 -1.34 1.81 13.82
C PRO A 160 -2.58 2.71 13.82
N ILE A 161 -2.45 4.00 13.47
CA ILE A 161 -3.60 4.91 13.38
C ILE A 161 -4.61 4.41 12.34
N GLY A 162 -4.14 3.97 11.17
CA GLY A 162 -4.97 3.40 10.12
C GLY A 162 -5.65 2.10 10.54
N ALA A 163 -4.91 1.17 11.16
CA ALA A 163 -5.46 -0.10 11.64
C ALA A 163 -6.52 0.11 12.74
N ILE A 164 -6.19 0.89 13.79
CA ILE A 164 -7.12 1.21 14.88
C ILE A 164 -8.34 1.97 14.33
N GLY A 165 -8.11 2.89 13.39
CA GLY A 165 -9.15 3.62 12.69
C GLY A 165 -10.12 2.66 12.01
N MET A 166 -9.62 1.77 11.16
CA MET A 166 -10.44 0.77 10.46
C MET A 166 -11.17 -0.17 11.43
N ASP A 167 -10.48 -0.75 12.41
CA ASP A 167 -11.05 -1.73 13.34
C ASP A 167 -12.18 -1.16 14.20
N LYS A 168 -12.05 0.10 14.65
CA LYS A 168 -13.11 0.76 15.42
C LYS A 168 -14.27 1.24 14.56
N THR A 169 -14.03 1.53 13.29
CA THR A 169 -15.01 2.19 12.43
C THR A 169 -15.75 1.26 11.48
N TYR A 170 -15.18 0.11 11.11
CA TYR A 170 -15.78 -0.76 10.08
C TYR A 170 -17.20 -1.18 10.46
N ARG A 171 -17.45 -1.61 11.71
CA ARG A 171 -18.81 -2.02 12.15
C ARG A 171 -19.79 -0.86 12.24
N ARG A 172 -19.31 0.35 12.50
CA ARG A 172 -20.17 1.52 12.78
C ARG A 172 -20.49 2.34 11.53
N LEU A 173 -19.57 2.34 10.55
CA LEU A 173 -19.61 3.24 9.40
C LEU A 173 -19.89 2.54 8.07
N LEU A 174 -19.72 1.22 7.98
CA LEU A 174 -20.12 0.44 6.81
C LEU A 174 -21.53 -0.13 7.02
N VAL A 175 -22.40 0.03 6.02
CA VAL A 175 -23.72 -0.61 6.01
C VAL A 175 -23.54 -2.08 5.62
N HIS A 176 -24.16 -2.99 6.37
CA HIS A 176 -24.28 -4.39 5.93
C HIS A 176 -25.48 -4.51 5.00
N GLU A 177 -25.26 -4.68 3.70
CA GLU A 177 -26.31 -5.22 2.83
C GLU A 177 -26.34 -6.75 2.98
N GLY A 178 -27.33 -7.25 3.72
CA GLY A 178 -27.82 -8.63 3.59
C GLY A 178 -27.68 -9.53 4.82
N GLY A 179 -28.78 -9.64 5.57
CA GLY A 179 -29.00 -10.68 6.58
C GLY A 179 -30.50 -10.81 6.90
N ALA A 180 -31.32 -11.12 5.90
CA ALA A 180 -32.66 -11.67 6.14
C ALA A 180 -32.52 -13.20 6.29
N ALA A 181 -32.45 -13.70 7.53
CA ALA A 181 -32.88 -15.02 7.99
C ALA A 181 -32.51 -15.19 9.48
N GLY A 182 -33.51 -15.44 10.34
CA GLY A 182 -33.31 -16.01 11.68
C GLY A 182 -33.83 -15.18 12.86
N GLU A 183 -35.15 -15.19 13.03
CA GLU A 183 -35.91 -15.26 14.28
C GLU A 183 -35.65 -14.30 15.47
N ASN A 184 -36.75 -13.63 15.82
CA ASN A 184 -37.15 -13.26 17.19
C ASN A 184 -36.88 -14.38 18.21
N SER A 185 -36.30 -14.03 19.35
CA SER A 185 -36.90 -14.09 20.69
C SER A 185 -35.89 -13.45 21.66
N GLY A 186 -36.23 -12.54 22.58
CA GLY A 186 -37.51 -12.36 23.23
C GLY A 186 -37.74 -13.46 24.27
N ALA A 187 -36.88 -13.52 25.29
CA ALA A 187 -37.11 -14.00 26.68
C ALA A 187 -35.75 -14.12 27.39
#